data_AF-A0A9Q3HQU7-F1
#
_entry.id   AF-A0A9Q3HQU7-F1
#
_cell.length_a   1.000
_cell.length_b   1.000
_cell.length_c   1.000
_cell.angle_alpha   90.00
_cell.angle_beta   90.00
_cell.angle_gamma   90.00
#
_symmetry.space_group_name_H-M   'P 1'
#
loop_
_entity.id
_entity.type
_entity.pdbx_description
1 polymer ?
#
loop_
_entity_poly.entity_id
_entity_poly.type
_entity_poly.pdbx_seq_one_letter_code
_entity_poly.pdbx_strand_id
1 'polypeptide(L)'
;MTTISHLLQPLVDDLIKLKVLMKIPTFKKPEGQMIQVRLLTLVGDTGATHKVRGFAFHSAKYFCSWCLAKDTNIANLQRGPVREGQNTQENGFQWKNSSKRKQIVLLRESGV
;
A
#
# COMPACT_ATOMS: atom_id res chain seq x y z
N MET A 1 9.68 -3.75 9.89
CA MET A 1 10.70 -4.32 8.98
C MET A 1 11.48 -3.15 8.43
N THR A 2 12.71 -2.91 8.89
CA THR A 2 13.46 -1.69 8.54
C THR A 2 14.35 -1.91 7.33
N THR A 3 15.06 -3.03 7.23
CA THR A 3 16.06 -3.26 6.18
C THR A 3 15.47 -3.18 4.77
N ILE A 4 14.38 -3.90 4.47
CA ILE A 4 13.80 -3.89 3.11
C ILE A 4 13.29 -2.50 2.71
N SER A 5 12.71 -1.76 3.65
CA SER A 5 12.21 -0.42 3.38
C SER A 5 13.34 0.54 3.04
N HIS A 6 14.47 0.48 3.75
CA HIS A 6 15.65 1.29 3.42
C HIS A 6 16.26 0.90 2.06
N LEU A 7 16.29 -0.40 1.72
CA LEU A 7 16.77 -0.87 0.42
C LEU A 7 15.88 -0.41 -0.75
N LEU A 8 14.56 -0.38 -0.54
CA LEU A 8 13.60 0.02 -1.57
C LEU A 8 13.43 1.55 -1.67
N GLN A 9 13.79 2.31 -0.64
CA GLN A 9 13.57 3.75 -0.57
C GLN A 9 14.12 4.52 -1.79
N PRO A 10 15.37 4.30 -2.26
CA PRO A 10 15.90 5.05 -3.40
C PRO A 10 15.10 4.80 -4.69
N LEU A 11 14.68 3.56 -4.91
CA LEU A 11 13.86 3.19 -6.06
C LEU A 11 12.47 3.84 -5.99
N VAL A 12 11.85 3.85 -4.79
CA VAL A 12 10.56 4.51 -4.57
C VAL A 12 10.68 6.02 -4.83
N ASP A 13 11.73 6.66 -4.32
CA ASP A 13 11.96 8.10 -4.50
C ASP A 13 12.13 8.47 -5.98
N ASP A 14 12.86 7.66 -6.75
CA ASP A 14 13.03 7.87 -8.19
C ASP A 14 11.73 7.64 -8.97
N LEU A 15 10.97 6.60 -8.64
CA LEU A 15 9.66 6.34 -9.26
C LEU A 15 8.66 7.46 -8.99
N ILE A 16 8.71 8.11 -7.81
CA ILE A 16 7.86 9.25 -7.48
C ILE A 16 8.17 10.45 -8.38
N LYS A 17 9.44 10.71 -8.72
CA LYS A 17 9.82 11.80 -9.64
C LYS A 17 9.20 11.59 -11.03
N LEU A 18 9.16 10.35 -11.49
CA LEU A 18 8.58 9.97 -12.79
C LEU A 18 7.03 10.03 -12.82
N LYS A 19 6.37 10.34 -11.69
CA LYS A 19 4.92 10.55 -11.61
C LYS A 19 4.49 11.83 -12.34
N VAL A 20 5.38 12.80 -12.49
CA VAL A 20 5.14 14.03 -13.24
C VAL A 20 5.39 13.77 -14.74
N LEU A 21 4.58 14.36 -15.60
CA LEU A 21 4.78 14.25 -17.05
C LEU A 21 6.09 14.97 -17.42
N MET A 22 7.05 14.25 -18.00
CA MET A 22 8.37 14.76 -18.33
C MET A 22 8.77 14.45 -19.76
N LYS A 23 9.56 15.34 -20.37
CA LYS A 23 10.06 15.17 -21.75
C LYS A 23 11.40 14.45 -21.72
N ILE A 24 11.46 13.24 -22.28
CA ILE A 24 12.67 12.40 -22.30
C ILE A 24 13.11 12.15 -23.75
N PRO A 25 14.31 12.60 -24.17
CA PRO A 25 14.94 12.21 -25.43
C PRO A 25 15.16 10.70 -25.50
N THR A 26 14.86 10.12 -26.65
CA THR A 26 15.15 8.70 -26.92
C THR A 26 15.86 8.58 -28.27
N PHE A 27 16.54 7.46 -28.50
CA PHE A 27 17.25 7.22 -29.76
C PHE A 27 16.37 7.46 -31.01
N LYS A 28 15.10 7.03 -30.97
CA LYS A 28 14.14 7.22 -32.08
C LYS A 28 13.44 8.57 -32.09
N LYS A 29 13.51 9.35 -31.00
CA LYS A 29 12.89 10.68 -30.86
C LYS A 29 13.86 11.62 -30.16
N PRO A 30 14.85 12.18 -30.89
CA PRO A 30 15.86 13.09 -30.33
C PRO A 30 15.26 14.33 -29.69
N GLU A 31 14.14 14.83 -30.22
CA GLU A 31 13.42 15.98 -29.68
C GLU A 31 12.72 15.69 -28.34
N GLY A 32 12.60 14.42 -27.95
CA GLY A 32 11.97 13.99 -26.71
C GLY A 32 10.50 13.60 -26.83
N GLN A 33 10.08 12.66 -25.99
CA GLN A 33 8.69 12.24 -25.84
C GLN A 33 8.21 12.54 -24.42
N MET A 34 6.95 12.97 -24.28
CA MET A 34 6.32 13.11 -22.97
C MET A 34 6.05 11.71 -22.39
N ILE A 35 6.64 11.43 -21.23
CA ILE A 35 6.53 10.16 -20.52
C ILE A 35 6.06 10.45 -19.09
N GLN A 36 5.20 9.58 -18.59
CA GLN A 36 4.76 9.55 -17.20
C GLN A 36 4.75 8.09 -16.74
N VAL A 37 5.32 7.83 -15.57
CA VAL A 37 5.31 6.50 -14.95
C VAL A 37 4.27 6.47 -13.83
N ARG A 38 3.51 5.39 -13.78
CA ARG A 38 2.55 5.10 -12.72
C ARG A 38 2.85 3.72 -12.17
N LEU A 39 3.02 3.61 -10.85
CA LEU A 39 3.09 2.31 -10.18
C LEU A 39 1.66 1.80 -9.99
N LEU A 40 1.31 0.68 -10.64
CA LEU A 40 -0.07 0.19 -10.69
C LEU A 40 -0.35 -0.92 -9.68
N THR A 41 0.53 -1.91 -9.58
CA THR A 41 0.25 -3.15 -8.85
C THR A 41 1.36 -3.51 -7.87
N LEU A 42 0.94 -3.96 -6.68
CA LEU A 42 1.80 -4.62 -5.72
C LEU A 42 1.57 -6.14 -5.85
N VAL A 43 2.61 -6.88 -6.20
CA VAL A 43 2.54 -8.33 -6.44
C VAL A 43 3.42 -9.04 -5.42
N GLY A 44 2.88 -10.09 -4.82
CA GLY A 44 3.55 -10.93 -3.83
C GLY A 44 2.55 -11.83 -3.13
N ASP A 45 3.03 -12.74 -2.28
CA ASP A 45 2.15 -13.49 -1.39
C ASP A 45 1.41 -12.56 -0.41
N THR A 46 0.38 -13.09 0.26
CA THR A 46 -0.43 -12.32 1.22
C THR A 46 0.42 -11.73 2.34
N GLY A 47 1.44 -12.44 2.84
CA GLY A 47 2.31 -11.95 3.90
C GLY A 47 3.17 -10.77 3.48
N ALA A 48 3.80 -10.85 2.30
CA ALA A 48 4.61 -9.79 1.73
C ALA A 48 3.76 -8.56 1.38
N THR A 49 2.63 -8.77 0.71
CA THR A 49 1.73 -7.68 0.32
C THR A 49 1.13 -6.96 1.53
N HIS A 50 0.75 -7.68 2.58
CA HIS A 50 0.25 -7.08 3.82
C HIS A 50 1.32 -6.24 4.51
N LYS A 51 2.56 -6.74 4.62
CA LYS A 51 3.65 -5.99 5.24
C LYS A 51 4.00 -4.71 4.49
N VAL A 52 3.98 -4.74 3.16
CA VAL A 52 4.25 -3.54 2.33
C VAL A 52 3.09 -2.56 2.37
N ARG A 53 1.84 -3.04 2.37
CA ARG A 53 0.63 -2.19 2.44
C ARG A 53 0.31 -1.66 3.83
N GLY A 54 0.95 -2.21 4.86
CA GLY A 54 0.63 -1.91 6.26
C GLY A 54 -0.63 -2.62 6.76
N PHE A 55 -1.10 -3.67 6.10
CA PHE A 55 -2.26 -4.43 6.56
C PHE A 55 -1.92 -5.33 7.75
N ALA A 56 -2.91 -5.52 8.63
CA ALA A 56 -2.87 -6.51 9.69
C ALA A 56 -2.66 -7.93 9.15
N PHE A 57 -2.22 -8.85 10.01
CA PHE A 57 -1.96 -10.24 9.61
C PHE A 57 -3.24 -10.95 9.13
N HIS A 58 -3.09 -12.08 8.42
CA HIS A 58 -4.24 -12.82 7.85
C HIS A 58 -5.21 -13.37 8.91
N SER A 59 -4.80 -13.45 10.18
CA SER A 59 -5.65 -13.85 11.30
C SER A 59 -6.33 -12.68 12.01
N ALA A 60 -6.21 -11.45 11.48
CA ALA A 60 -6.84 -10.27 12.07
C ALA A 60 -8.32 -10.19 11.67
N LYS A 61 -9.08 -9.41 12.47
CA LYS A 61 -10.49 -9.08 12.19
C LYS A 61 -10.74 -8.74 10.73
N TYR A 62 -9.90 -7.89 10.13
CA TYR A 62 -9.95 -7.57 8.71
C TYR A 62 -8.80 -8.24 7.95
N PHE A 63 -9.01 -9.49 7.54
CA PHE A 63 -7.99 -10.34 6.92
C PHE A 63 -7.77 -10.09 5.42
N CYS A 64 -8.74 -9.50 4.71
CA CYS A 64 -8.68 -9.39 3.26
C CYS A 64 -7.89 -8.15 2.80
N SER A 65 -7.01 -8.31 1.81
CA SER A 65 -6.23 -7.21 1.22
C SER A 65 -7.05 -6.30 0.30
N TRP A 66 -8.22 -6.76 -0.18
CA TRP A 66 -9.03 -6.06 -1.18
C TRP A 66 -10.29 -5.41 -0.60
N CYS A 67 -10.80 -5.93 0.51
CA CYS A 67 -12.05 -5.46 1.11
C CYS A 67 -12.01 -5.51 2.64
N LEU A 68 -13.00 -4.87 3.27
CA LEU A 68 -13.19 -4.81 4.72
C LEU A 68 -14.07 -5.98 5.22
N ALA A 69 -13.85 -7.19 4.68
CA ALA A 69 -14.49 -8.39 5.20
C ALA A 69 -13.99 -8.71 6.62
N LYS A 70 -14.90 -9.19 7.47
CA LYS A 70 -14.60 -9.57 8.85
C LYS A 70 -14.43 -11.08 8.98
N ASP A 71 -13.48 -11.53 9.80
CA ASP A 71 -13.27 -12.93 10.15
C ASP A 71 -14.53 -13.61 10.69
N THR A 72 -15.33 -12.91 11.50
CA THR A 72 -16.63 -13.38 12.02
C THR A 72 -17.64 -13.74 10.93
N ASN A 73 -17.47 -13.19 9.72
CA ASN A 73 -18.40 -13.35 8.61
C ASN A 73 -17.79 -14.19 7.48
N ILE A 74 -16.64 -14.84 7.70
CA ILE A 74 -15.92 -15.57 6.65
C ILE A 74 -16.77 -16.69 6.03
N ALA A 75 -17.60 -17.35 6.85
CA ALA A 75 -18.50 -18.42 6.42
C ALA A 75 -19.56 -17.96 5.41
N ASN A 76 -19.86 -16.65 5.37
CA ASN A 76 -20.83 -16.11 4.43
C ASN A 76 -20.26 -16.01 3.00
N LEU A 77 -18.94 -16.10 2.83
CA LEU A 77 -18.24 -15.99 1.55
C LEU A 77 -18.59 -14.70 0.78
N GLN A 78 -18.93 -13.63 1.50
CA GLN A 78 -19.32 -12.34 0.94
C GLN A 78 -18.14 -11.35 0.96
N ARG A 79 -18.05 -10.55 -0.10
CA ARG A 79 -17.09 -9.45 -0.17
C ARG A 79 -17.58 -8.30 0.71
N GLY A 80 -16.69 -7.74 1.53
CA GLY A 80 -16.96 -6.50 2.25
C GLY A 80 -16.82 -5.26 1.35
N PRO A 81 -16.99 -4.04 1.91
CA PRO A 81 -16.67 -2.79 1.21
C PRO A 81 -15.23 -2.79 0.70
N VAL A 82 -14.98 -2.18 -0.46
CA VAL A 82 -13.65 -2.12 -1.08
C VAL A 82 -12.69 -1.32 -0.19
N ARG A 83 -11.43 -1.77 -0.08
CA ARG A 83 -10.38 -0.99 0.58
C ARG A 83 -9.87 0.10 -0.36
N GLU A 84 -10.00 1.35 0.07
CA GLU A 84 -9.44 2.49 -0.65
C GLU A 84 -7.98 2.73 -0.25
N GLY A 85 -7.14 3.02 -1.24
CA GLY A 85 -5.71 3.27 -1.04
C GLY A 85 -5.46 4.51 -0.17
N GLN A 86 -6.29 5.55 -0.33
CA GLN A 86 -6.19 6.78 0.45
C GLN A 86 -6.47 6.53 1.94
N ASN A 87 -7.59 5.87 2.27
CA ASN A 87 -7.93 5.54 3.66
C ASN A 87 -6.86 4.65 4.31
N THR A 88 -6.27 3.73 3.53
CA THR A 88 -5.15 2.89 4.00
C THR A 88 -3.94 3.75 4.38
N GLN A 89 -3.56 4.70 3.52
CA GLN A 89 -2.44 5.60 3.81
C GLN A 89 -2.72 6.48 5.02
N GLU A 90 -3.91 7.09 5.10
CA GLU A 90 -4.31 7.93 6.22
C GLU A 90 -4.27 7.17 7.54
N ASN A 91 -4.83 5.95 7.59
CA ASN A 91 -4.77 5.09 8.77
C ASN A 91 -3.32 4.73 9.14
N GLY A 92 -2.47 4.41 8.15
CA GLY A 92 -1.05 4.14 8.38
C GLY A 92 -0.29 5.35 8.95
N PHE A 93 -0.60 6.57 8.48
CA PHE A 93 -0.04 7.80 9.04
C PHE A 93 -0.50 8.05 10.47
N GLN A 94 -1.79 7.88 10.74
CA GLN A 94 -2.35 8.00 12.10
C GLN A 94 -1.69 6.98 13.04
N TRP A 95 -1.55 5.73 12.60
CA TRP A 95 -0.87 4.67 13.35
C TRP A 95 0.58 5.07 13.66
N LYS A 96 1.34 5.47 12.64
CA LYS A 96 2.77 5.85 12.77
C LYS A 96 2.98 6.99 13.76
N ASN A 97 2.08 7.96 13.79
CA ASN A 97 2.17 9.16 14.63
C ASN A 97 1.49 8.99 16.02
N SER A 98 0.94 7.81 16.32
CA SER A 98 0.23 7.55 17.58
C SER A 98 1.09 6.85 18.63
N SER A 99 0.62 6.86 19.89
CA SER A 99 1.27 6.11 20.96
C SER A 99 1.06 4.60 20.80
N LYS A 100 1.95 3.77 21.37
CA LYS A 100 1.86 2.30 21.28
C LYS A 100 0.47 1.74 21.67
N ARG A 101 -0.18 2.32 22.68
CA ARG A 101 -1.53 1.90 23.08
C ARG A 101 -2.57 2.24 22.01
N LYS A 102 -2.47 3.42 21.40
CA LYS A 102 -3.36 3.85 20.30
C LYS A 102 -3.10 3.05 19.03
N GLN A 103 -1.86 2.69 18.72
CA GLN A 103 -1.50 1.83 17.59
C GLN A 103 -2.26 0.49 17.60
N ILE A 104 -2.35 -0.16 18.77
CA ILE A 104 -3.09 -1.42 18.91
C ILE A 104 -4.59 -1.23 18.64
N VAL A 105 -5.16 -0.11 19.11
CA VAL A 105 -6.58 0.22 18.89
C VAL A 105 -6.84 0.48 17.41
N LEU A 106 -6.04 1.35 16.78
CA LEU A 106 -6.15 1.69 15.36
C LEU A 106 -6.06 0.43 14.49
N LEU A 107 -5.06 -0.43 14.71
CA LEU A 107 -4.90 -1.67 13.95
C LEU A 107 -6.13 -2.57 14.03
N ARG A 108 -6.79 -2.65 15.19
CA ARG A 108 -8.01 -3.46 15.39
C ARG A 108 -9.24 -2.85 14.72
N GLU A 109 -9.30 -1.53 14.63
CA GLU A 109 -10.43 -0.79 14.07
C GLU A 109 -10.38 -0.67 12.54
N SER A 110 -9.19 -0.46 11.97
CA SER A 110 -8.96 -0.21 10.54
C SER A 110 -8.42 -1.44 9.79
N GLY A 111 -7.75 -2.36 10.50
CA GLY A 111 -6.92 -3.41 9.90
C GLY A 111 -5.62 -2.89 9.27
N VAL A 112 -5.19 -1.67 9.61
CA VAL A 112 -3.98 -0.96 9.15
C VAL A 112 -3.27 -0.32 10.34
#